data_AF-A0A421B724-F1
#
_entry.id   AF-A0A421B724-F1
#
_cell.length_a   1.000
_cell.length_b   1.000
_cell.length_c   1.000
_cell.angle_alpha   90.00
_cell.angle_beta   90.00
_cell.angle_gamma   90.00
#
_symmetry.space_group_name_H-M   'P 1'
#
loop_
_entity.id
_entity.type
_entity.pdbx_description
1 polymer ?
#
loop_
_entity_poly.entity_id
_entity_poly.type
_entity_poly.pdbx_seq_one_letter_code
_entity_poly.pdbx_strand_id
1 'polypeptide(L)'
;MSALTLTATLAGTAHAEEIEAAGTATETTSASTPEAAPTSAEPAPQAPAEPAVEPAKADEPAEVAAEPATAAKPVEVAEPTGPADPTDSVEVTAPGLPAPPQQAENGAQAPAAAQLSISATVAAGPFLVGQQIPVTVTIANPGDADATGVKADSRSVSGSSFSIGSDQWGELGWNGTGVTVPAGQSLVRTVQGVVYSWNAAAPVIQLIAYDNAALYVAYTLSIPLKAPNAASGTVAGRAYADRNDNGSFDAGEGLAGVQVSLGGGLPETPITTSDAQGRFRFTGLPLAAYTLNAASSPDGWTIENRYRELLVDGTDSTSNIELRGVRPLSDRFEATMEFTEDVYNVGDHAEIRVTLTNKGSADLTGIVTGCDRSGGEGPELRDVDLGPLAWPNTVAVPAGQSRTYTITGSISAETGEYGVVIYGCDFGPGDDPEGFPSPAAVARVSAPPADLSASFFHDRDDDWTIDDGELLAGVAIGVYDGFTGAFVTKVRTDANGKIVVRNLPAGLYGLKPFGPWRPDEYHDDMIFTFVGTCQHCGDTTVRLLPGPVVPEDGNTDVDPIRPGTNLPPVVTPVTNPVPQARAAITTSTTSTDLADTGANVLGLTAIGTLAVLAGFATTLTARRRRKA
;
A
#
# COMPACT_ATOMS: atom_id res chain seq x y z
N MET A 1 45.17 13.61 -57.27
CA MET A 1 43.71 13.78 -57.09
C MET A 1 43.54 14.03 -55.59
N SER A 2 43.69 15.27 -55.14
CA SER A 2 42.65 16.32 -55.15
C SER A 2 41.56 15.93 -54.13
N ALA A 3 41.67 16.38 -52.87
CA ALA A 3 41.27 17.71 -52.36
C ALA A 3 39.74 17.81 -52.19
N LEU A 4 39.20 18.45 -51.15
CA LEU A 4 39.72 19.63 -50.44
C LEU A 4 39.41 19.59 -48.92
N THR A 5 40.28 20.16 -48.09
CA THR A 5 40.04 20.46 -46.67
C THR A 5 39.52 21.89 -46.49
N LEU A 6 38.71 22.14 -45.46
CA LEU A 6 38.54 23.48 -44.90
C LEU A 6 38.32 23.43 -43.38
N THR A 7 39.26 24.01 -42.64
CA THR A 7 39.12 24.39 -41.23
C THR A 7 38.99 25.91 -41.15
N ALA A 8 38.19 26.40 -40.20
CA ALA A 8 38.06 27.83 -39.92
C ALA A 8 38.09 28.07 -38.41
N THR A 9 39.17 28.71 -37.95
CA THR A 9 39.34 29.18 -36.57
C THR A 9 39.07 30.68 -36.53
N LEU A 10 38.36 31.17 -35.53
CA LEU A 10 38.26 32.60 -35.24
C LEU A 10 38.11 32.81 -33.74
N ALA A 11 38.74 33.85 -33.21
CA ALA A 11 38.80 34.15 -31.79
C ALA A 11 38.58 35.66 -31.56
N GLY A 12 37.79 35.96 -30.54
CA GLY A 12 37.85 37.19 -29.73
C GLY A 12 37.81 38.56 -30.41
N THR A 13 36.70 39.26 -30.23
CA THR A 13 36.72 40.69 -29.89
C THR A 13 35.59 40.98 -28.91
N ALA A 14 35.90 41.60 -27.77
CA ALA A 14 34.90 42.21 -26.91
C ALA A 14 34.75 43.69 -27.30
N HIS A 15 33.51 44.18 -27.33
CA HIS A 15 33.22 45.61 -27.41
C HIS A 15 32.33 45.99 -26.23
N ALA A 16 32.82 46.90 -25.40
CA ALA A 16 31.97 47.75 -24.59
C ALA A 16 31.63 49.00 -25.42
N GLU A 17 30.43 49.53 -25.26
CA GLU A 17 30.08 50.87 -25.73
C GLU A 17 29.27 51.57 -24.64
N GLU A 18 29.68 52.80 -24.34
CA GLU A 18 29.20 53.66 -23.26
C GLU A 18 28.75 54.97 -23.91
N ILE A 19 27.50 55.39 -23.70
CA ILE A 19 26.99 56.70 -24.15
C ILE A 19 26.19 57.35 -23.01
N GLU A 20 26.41 58.65 -22.83
CA GLU A 20 26.04 59.39 -21.62
C GLU A 20 24.61 59.94 -21.53
N ALA A 21 24.19 60.07 -20.27
CA ALA A 21 23.18 60.91 -19.66
C ALA A 21 22.53 62.10 -20.41
N ALA A 22 21.21 62.21 -20.24
CA ALA A 22 20.50 63.43 -19.82
C ALA A 22 19.10 63.08 -19.27
N GLY A 23 18.55 63.67 -18.19
CA GLY A 23 19.14 64.58 -17.19
C GLY A 23 18.06 65.26 -16.32
N THR A 24 18.31 65.39 -15.01
CA THR A 24 17.48 66.09 -13.97
C THR A 24 16.09 65.48 -13.66
N ALA A 25 15.51 65.61 -12.45
CA ALA A 25 15.82 66.52 -11.35
C ALA A 25 15.63 65.93 -9.92
N THR A 26 16.28 66.58 -8.94
CA THR A 26 15.98 66.77 -7.49
C THR A 26 14.62 66.30 -6.95
N GLU A 27 14.44 65.86 -5.70
CA GLU A 27 15.26 65.93 -4.45
C GLU A 27 14.73 64.85 -3.44
N THR A 28 15.23 64.57 -2.22
CA THR A 28 16.26 65.19 -1.34
C THR A 28 17.00 64.14 -0.47
N THR A 29 17.74 64.55 0.57
CA THR A 29 18.63 63.72 1.41
C THR A 29 18.04 63.22 2.73
N SER A 30 18.56 62.09 3.23
CA SER A 30 19.16 62.00 4.58
C SER A 30 19.96 60.70 4.76
N ALA A 31 21.09 60.77 5.45
CA ALA A 31 21.93 59.62 5.81
C ALA A 31 22.52 59.82 7.21
N SER A 32 22.70 58.75 7.99
CA SER A 32 23.37 58.82 9.29
C SER A 32 24.01 57.49 9.72
N THR A 33 25.33 57.45 9.65
CA THR A 33 26.27 56.48 10.25
C THR A 33 27.47 57.36 10.67
N PRO A 34 27.97 57.31 11.93
CA PRO A 34 28.90 56.22 12.28
C PRO A 34 29.04 55.81 13.78
N GLU A 35 29.67 54.64 13.96
CA GLU A 35 30.78 54.35 14.91
C GLU A 35 30.65 54.62 16.43
N ALA A 36 30.81 53.55 17.24
CA ALA A 36 31.88 53.42 18.25
C ALA A 36 31.84 52.05 18.98
N ALA A 37 33.01 51.58 19.43
CA ALA A 37 33.17 50.49 20.40
C ALA A 37 33.93 50.97 21.65
N PRO A 38 33.92 50.23 22.77
CA PRO A 38 35.19 49.91 23.42
C PRO A 38 35.30 48.48 24.00
N THR A 39 36.43 48.19 24.64
CA THR A 39 37.01 46.87 24.96
C THR A 39 37.00 46.48 26.46
N SER A 40 37.65 45.35 26.81
CA SER A 40 38.11 44.90 28.15
C SER A 40 37.15 43.97 28.93
N ALA A 41 37.56 42.88 29.61
CA ALA A 41 38.82 42.12 29.65
C ALA A 41 38.62 40.71 30.31
N GLU A 42 39.61 39.83 30.20
CA GLU A 42 39.69 38.48 30.82
C GLU A 42 40.23 38.54 32.30
N PRO A 43 40.13 37.47 33.12
CA PRO A 43 41.15 36.40 33.08
C PRO A 43 40.69 34.96 33.42
N ALA A 44 41.37 33.96 32.86
CA ALA A 44 41.28 32.54 33.23
C ALA A 44 42.08 32.15 34.50
N PRO A 45 41.88 30.92 35.03
CA PRO A 45 42.93 30.16 35.71
C PRO A 45 43.29 28.84 35.01
N GLN A 46 44.41 28.24 35.41
CA GLN A 46 45.12 27.17 34.67
C GLN A 46 44.86 25.75 35.18
N ALA A 47 45.23 24.75 34.36
CA ALA A 47 45.19 23.32 34.69
C ALA A 47 46.48 22.80 35.36
N PRO A 48 46.44 21.57 35.91
CA PRO A 48 47.55 20.62 35.86
C PRO A 48 47.11 19.36 35.06
N ALA A 49 47.77 18.97 33.98
CA ALA A 49 49.11 18.35 33.88
C ALA A 49 49.02 16.81 33.82
N GLU A 50 49.54 16.26 32.72
CA GLU A 50 49.55 14.84 32.36
C GLU A 50 50.68 14.07 33.10
N PRO A 51 50.66 12.73 33.11
CA PRO A 51 51.73 12.04 32.38
C PRO A 51 51.28 10.78 31.62
N ALA A 52 51.91 10.54 30.46
CA ALA A 52 51.68 9.36 29.63
C ALA A 52 52.34 8.08 30.19
N VAL A 53 51.73 6.92 29.92
CA VAL A 53 52.33 5.58 30.05
C VAL A 53 51.87 4.71 28.88
N GLU A 54 52.83 4.03 28.24
CA GLU A 54 52.64 3.02 27.19
C GLU A 54 53.51 1.79 27.56
N PRO A 55 53.24 0.60 27.01
CA PRO A 55 52.04 -0.21 27.23
C PRO A 55 52.35 -1.41 28.16
N ALA A 56 51.32 -1.96 28.82
CA ALA A 56 51.39 -3.23 29.52
C ALA A 56 50.49 -4.27 28.83
N LYS A 57 50.99 -5.50 28.63
CA LYS A 57 50.16 -6.62 28.20
C LYS A 57 49.12 -6.94 29.28
N ALA A 58 47.90 -7.22 28.86
CA ALA A 58 47.00 -8.10 29.59
C ALA A 58 47.14 -9.52 29.00
N ASP A 59 47.38 -10.52 29.83
CA ASP A 59 47.33 -11.92 29.43
C ASP A 59 45.87 -12.42 29.36
N GLU A 60 45.69 -13.51 28.63
CA GLU A 60 44.45 -14.29 28.49
C GLU A 60 43.96 -14.87 29.83
N PRO A 61 42.72 -14.60 30.26
CA PRO A 61 42.09 -15.29 31.38
C PRO A 61 41.19 -16.43 30.90
N ALA A 62 41.79 -17.62 30.89
CA ALA A 62 41.21 -18.97 30.92
C ALA A 62 39.67 -19.14 30.87
N GLU A 63 39.26 -20.01 29.95
CA GLU A 63 38.09 -20.90 30.03
C GLU A 63 37.82 -21.41 31.47
N VAL A 64 36.62 -21.14 31.99
CA VAL A 64 36.15 -21.71 33.27
C VAL A 64 34.99 -22.66 32.98
N ALA A 65 35.30 -23.96 32.91
CA ALA A 65 34.30 -25.01 32.84
C ALA A 65 33.52 -25.15 34.16
N ALA A 66 32.20 -25.28 34.07
CA ALA A 66 31.35 -25.63 35.20
C ALA A 66 31.01 -27.13 35.16
N GLU A 67 31.48 -27.91 36.15
CA GLU A 67 31.21 -29.34 36.24
C GLU A 67 29.74 -29.67 36.62
N PRO A 68 29.23 -30.85 36.24
CA PRO A 68 27.80 -31.16 36.32
C PRO A 68 27.34 -31.62 37.71
N ALA A 69 26.16 -31.14 38.12
CA ALA A 69 25.46 -31.64 39.31
C ALA A 69 25.04 -33.12 39.14
N THR A 70 25.37 -33.96 40.11
CA THR A 70 25.22 -35.43 40.03
C THR A 70 23.87 -35.92 40.57
N ALA A 71 23.38 -37.05 40.06
CA ALA A 71 22.07 -37.61 40.40
C ALA A 71 22.02 -38.35 41.75
N ALA A 72 20.83 -38.44 42.35
CA ALA A 72 20.55 -39.24 43.55
C ALA A 72 19.23 -40.03 43.45
N LYS A 73 19.22 -41.23 44.04
CA LYS A 73 18.11 -42.19 44.21
C LYS A 73 18.47 -43.12 45.40
N PRO A 74 17.53 -43.86 46.00
CA PRO A 74 16.14 -43.54 46.33
C PRO A 74 15.93 -43.68 47.87
N VAL A 75 14.68 -43.63 48.37
CA VAL A 75 14.34 -43.96 49.77
C VAL A 75 13.07 -44.83 49.80
N GLU A 76 12.99 -45.76 50.76
CA GLU A 76 11.93 -46.76 50.99
C GLU A 76 11.48 -46.71 52.48
N VAL A 77 10.64 -47.67 52.95
CA VAL A 77 10.14 -47.87 54.34
C VAL A 77 8.92 -47.01 54.72
N ALA A 78 7.78 -47.51 55.23
CA ALA A 78 7.33 -48.89 55.53
C ALA A 78 5.78 -49.03 55.58
N GLU A 79 5.30 -50.28 55.73
CA GLU A 79 3.91 -50.68 56.02
C GLU A 79 3.41 -50.29 57.43
N PRO A 80 2.09 -50.44 57.67
CA PRO A 80 1.58 -51.03 58.91
C PRO A 80 0.67 -52.26 58.67
N THR A 81 0.62 -53.20 59.62
CA THR A 81 0.07 -54.56 59.42
C THR A 81 -1.18 -54.93 60.24
N GLY A 82 -2.34 -55.03 59.56
CA GLY A 82 -3.55 -55.80 59.95
C GLY A 82 -4.22 -55.48 61.30
N PRO A 83 -5.09 -56.37 61.83
CA PRO A 83 -5.89 -57.40 61.14
C PRO A 83 -7.40 -57.39 61.55
N ALA A 84 -8.27 -58.12 60.82
CA ALA A 84 -9.41 -58.94 61.31
C ALA A 84 -10.58 -59.08 60.28
N ASP A 85 -10.86 -60.34 59.92
CA ASP A 85 -12.16 -60.87 59.45
C ASP A 85 -12.85 -61.56 60.69
N PRO A 86 -14.14 -62.02 60.73
CA PRO A 86 -14.75 -62.92 59.72
C PRO A 86 -16.29 -62.89 59.52
N THR A 87 -16.75 -63.62 58.48
CA THR A 87 -18.08 -64.30 58.31
C THR A 87 -19.35 -63.41 58.22
N ASP A 88 -20.40 -63.76 57.46
CA ASP A 88 -21.00 -65.06 57.08
C ASP A 88 -21.84 -64.89 55.77
N SER A 89 -22.37 -65.87 54.99
CA SER A 89 -22.40 -67.35 55.08
C SER A 89 -22.85 -68.00 53.73
N VAL A 90 -22.50 -69.29 53.50
CA VAL A 90 -23.30 -70.39 52.83
C VAL A 90 -23.93 -70.18 51.41
N GLU A 91 -24.09 -71.16 50.50
CA GLU A 91 -23.40 -72.40 49.99
C GLU A 91 -24.12 -72.73 48.62
N VAL A 92 -24.17 -73.85 47.86
CA VAL A 92 -23.83 -75.31 47.88
C VAL A 92 -23.44 -75.73 46.44
N THR A 93 -22.65 -76.82 46.22
CA THR A 93 -22.30 -77.32 44.86
C THR A 93 -22.89 -78.69 44.50
N ALA A 94 -23.37 -78.91 43.25
CA ALA A 94 -23.57 -80.25 42.66
C ALA A 94 -23.48 -80.24 41.09
N PRO A 95 -22.95 -81.29 40.40
CA PRO A 95 -22.56 -81.21 38.97
C PRO A 95 -23.28 -82.18 37.99
N GLY A 96 -23.11 -82.00 36.66
CA GLY A 96 -23.59 -82.99 35.67
C GLY A 96 -23.27 -82.78 34.17
N LEU A 97 -22.08 -83.20 33.72
CA LEU A 97 -21.76 -83.69 32.34
C LEU A 97 -21.81 -82.69 31.14
N PRO A 98 -21.23 -83.02 29.95
CA PRO A 98 -20.51 -82.04 29.11
C PRO A 98 -21.27 -81.44 27.90
N ALA A 99 -20.63 -80.46 27.26
CA ALA A 99 -21.21 -79.51 26.31
C ALA A 99 -21.20 -79.93 24.81
N PRO A 100 -22.05 -79.31 23.98
CA PRO A 100 -21.85 -79.21 22.52
C PRO A 100 -20.63 -78.32 22.17
N PRO A 101 -20.12 -78.36 20.92
CA PRO A 101 -18.88 -77.72 20.53
C PRO A 101 -18.97 -76.19 20.47
N GLN A 102 -17.81 -75.54 20.58
CA GLN A 102 -17.64 -74.10 20.34
C GLN A 102 -18.19 -73.71 18.96
N GLN A 103 -19.17 -72.81 18.92
CA GLN A 103 -19.31 -71.97 17.75
C GLN A 103 -18.14 -70.99 17.75
N ALA A 104 -17.39 -70.94 16.65
CA ALA A 104 -16.50 -69.84 16.41
C ALA A 104 -17.38 -68.61 16.13
N GLU A 105 -17.55 -67.75 17.13
CA GLU A 105 -17.99 -66.38 16.88
C GLU A 105 -16.91 -65.73 16.01
N ASN A 106 -17.16 -65.70 14.70
CA ASN A 106 -16.43 -64.82 13.79
C ASN A 106 -16.63 -63.41 14.34
N GLY A 107 -15.59 -62.87 14.99
CA GLY A 107 -15.50 -61.46 15.29
C GLY A 107 -15.55 -60.71 13.97
N ALA A 108 -16.76 -60.27 13.59
CA ALA A 108 -16.98 -59.39 12.46
C ALA A 108 -16.41 -58.02 12.83
N GLN A 109 -15.09 -57.93 12.73
CA GLN A 109 -14.32 -56.73 12.99
C GLN A 109 -14.96 -55.59 12.20
N ALA A 110 -15.37 -54.54 12.92
CA ALA A 110 -16.10 -53.43 12.32
C ALA A 110 -15.31 -52.88 11.13
N PRO A 111 -15.96 -52.50 10.01
CA PRO A 111 -15.26 -52.01 8.84
C PRO A 111 -14.39 -50.82 9.23
N ALA A 112 -13.09 -50.91 8.94
CA ALA A 112 -12.12 -49.90 9.31
C ALA A 112 -12.54 -48.53 8.75
N ALA A 113 -12.65 -47.55 9.62
CA ALA A 113 -13.21 -46.24 9.33
C ALA A 113 -12.31 -45.14 9.89
N ALA A 114 -12.13 -44.07 9.11
CA ALA A 114 -11.48 -42.87 9.56
C ALA A 114 -12.34 -42.18 10.63
N GLN A 115 -11.69 -41.64 11.66
CA GLN A 115 -12.33 -40.90 12.75
C GLN A 115 -11.55 -39.63 13.01
N LEU A 116 -11.96 -38.50 12.42
CA LEU A 116 -11.30 -37.22 12.69
C LEU A 116 -11.70 -36.68 14.07
N SER A 117 -10.72 -36.04 14.71
CA SER A 117 -10.87 -35.20 15.90
C SER A 117 -10.05 -33.93 15.69
N ILE A 118 -10.56 -32.79 16.15
CA ILE A 118 -9.88 -31.50 16.04
C ILE A 118 -9.77 -30.87 17.44
N SER A 119 -8.60 -30.30 17.72
CA SER A 119 -8.32 -29.50 18.90
C SER A 119 -7.44 -28.32 18.48
N ALA A 120 -7.42 -27.25 19.27
CA ALA A 120 -6.56 -26.11 19.01
C ALA A 120 -6.13 -25.41 20.29
N THR A 121 -4.97 -24.77 20.22
CA THR A 121 -4.45 -23.88 21.26
C THR A 121 -4.04 -22.55 20.65
N VAL A 122 -4.07 -21.51 21.47
CA VAL A 122 -3.52 -20.18 21.17
C VAL A 122 -2.50 -19.86 22.24
N ALA A 123 -1.48 -19.05 21.93
CA ALA A 123 -0.48 -18.65 22.92
C ALA A 123 -1.11 -17.85 24.09
N ALA A 124 -0.38 -17.73 25.20
CA ALA A 124 -0.85 -17.01 26.38
C ALA A 124 -0.94 -15.50 26.10
N GLY A 125 -2.16 -15.00 25.89
CA GLY A 125 -2.46 -13.58 25.76
C GLY A 125 -2.56 -12.85 27.11
N PRO A 126 -3.23 -11.67 27.16
CA PRO A 126 -4.16 -11.16 26.16
C PRO A 126 -3.47 -10.47 24.97
N PHE A 127 -3.95 -10.75 23.76
CA PHE A 127 -3.53 -10.10 22.51
C PHE A 127 -4.28 -8.78 22.27
N LEU A 128 -3.84 -8.00 21.27
CA LEU A 128 -4.45 -6.72 20.87
C LEU A 128 -5.29 -6.85 19.58
N VAL A 129 -6.17 -5.87 19.34
CA VAL A 129 -6.83 -5.68 18.03
C VAL A 129 -5.75 -5.34 16.98
N GLY A 130 -5.87 -5.86 15.76
CA GLY A 130 -4.89 -5.68 14.68
C GLY A 130 -3.67 -6.60 14.74
N GLN A 131 -3.35 -7.19 15.90
CA GLN A 131 -2.20 -8.07 16.08
C GLN A 131 -2.36 -9.40 15.32
N GLN A 132 -1.26 -9.94 14.77
CA GLN A 132 -1.22 -11.32 14.26
C GLN A 132 -1.12 -12.33 15.41
N ILE A 133 -2.09 -13.24 15.49
CA ILE A 133 -2.28 -14.17 16.61
C ILE A 133 -2.12 -15.61 16.11
N PRO A 134 -1.05 -16.33 16.52
CA PRO A 134 -0.82 -17.70 16.09
C PRO A 134 -1.73 -18.69 16.83
N VAL A 135 -2.51 -19.45 16.06
CA VAL A 135 -3.36 -20.55 16.53
C VAL A 135 -2.77 -21.86 16.03
N THR A 136 -2.43 -22.76 16.95
CA THR A 136 -1.95 -24.11 16.63
C THR A 136 -3.14 -25.07 16.62
N VAL A 137 -3.47 -25.59 15.44
CA VAL A 137 -4.56 -26.53 15.19
C VAL A 137 -3.99 -27.94 15.04
N THR A 138 -4.57 -28.91 15.75
CA THR A 138 -4.21 -30.32 15.67
C THR A 138 -5.43 -31.12 15.20
N ILE A 139 -5.30 -31.75 14.03
CA ILE A 139 -6.30 -32.66 13.47
C ILE A 139 -5.75 -34.08 13.59
N ALA A 140 -6.34 -34.88 14.46
CA ALA A 140 -5.93 -36.26 14.72
C ALA A 140 -6.93 -37.25 14.14
N ASN A 141 -6.45 -38.38 13.63
CA ASN A 141 -7.27 -39.49 13.15
C ASN A 141 -7.09 -40.73 14.06
N PRO A 142 -7.75 -40.80 15.24
CA PRO A 142 -7.83 -42.03 16.06
C PRO A 142 -8.53 -43.23 15.39
N GLY A 143 -8.98 -43.13 14.13
CA GLY A 143 -9.63 -44.23 13.41
C GLY A 143 -8.66 -45.25 12.81
N ASP A 144 -9.21 -46.42 12.44
CA ASP A 144 -8.46 -47.58 11.92
C ASP A 144 -8.19 -47.51 10.39
N ALA A 145 -8.59 -46.42 9.73
CA ALA A 145 -8.36 -46.17 8.31
C ALA A 145 -7.98 -44.71 8.04
N ASP A 146 -7.25 -44.46 6.96
CA ASP A 146 -6.75 -43.13 6.60
C ASP A 146 -7.90 -42.17 6.22
N ALA A 147 -7.92 -41.00 6.84
CA ALA A 147 -8.78 -39.90 6.41
C ALA A 147 -8.14 -39.22 5.19
N THR A 148 -8.83 -39.12 4.06
CA THR A 148 -8.26 -38.62 2.79
C THR A 148 -9.04 -37.41 2.29
N GLY A 149 -8.34 -36.42 1.71
CA GLY A 149 -8.98 -35.18 1.27
C GLY A 149 -9.49 -34.31 2.44
N VAL A 150 -8.85 -34.41 3.61
CA VAL A 150 -9.19 -33.65 4.81
C VAL A 150 -8.97 -32.16 4.54
N LYS A 151 -9.95 -31.34 4.93
CA LYS A 151 -9.91 -29.88 4.82
C LYS A 151 -10.23 -29.22 6.16
N ALA A 152 -9.83 -27.96 6.32
CA ALA A 152 -10.07 -27.19 7.55
C ALA A 152 -10.49 -25.75 7.24
N ASP A 153 -11.27 -25.17 8.14
CA ASP A 153 -11.79 -23.80 8.06
C ASP A 153 -12.04 -23.23 9.48
N SER A 154 -12.32 -21.93 9.58
CA SER A 154 -12.69 -21.25 10.82
C SER A 154 -13.86 -20.29 10.62
N ARG A 155 -14.73 -20.20 11.63
CA ARG A 155 -15.77 -19.16 11.69
C ARG A 155 -15.85 -18.50 13.05
N SER A 156 -16.10 -17.20 13.07
CA SER A 156 -16.47 -16.49 14.30
C SER A 156 -17.85 -16.95 14.78
N VAL A 157 -17.98 -17.19 16.10
CA VAL A 157 -19.21 -17.66 16.77
C VAL A 157 -19.84 -16.55 17.60
N SER A 158 -19.03 -15.82 18.37
CA SER A 158 -19.49 -14.68 19.17
C SER A 158 -18.34 -13.71 19.51
N GLY A 159 -18.71 -12.50 19.94
CA GLY A 159 -17.79 -11.42 20.26
C GLY A 159 -17.25 -10.69 19.03
N SER A 160 -16.01 -10.20 19.13
CA SER A 160 -15.28 -9.58 18.03
C SER A 160 -14.95 -10.59 16.94
N SER A 161 -14.98 -10.17 15.67
CA SER A 161 -14.67 -11.08 14.56
C SER A 161 -13.17 -11.37 14.51
N PHE A 162 -12.82 -12.65 14.52
CA PHE A 162 -11.46 -13.13 14.30
C PHE A 162 -11.41 -13.82 12.93
N SER A 163 -10.47 -13.38 12.09
CA SER A 163 -10.30 -13.86 10.72
C SER A 163 -8.99 -14.63 10.60
N ILE A 164 -9.04 -15.80 9.96
CA ILE A 164 -7.86 -16.57 9.53
C ILE A 164 -7.87 -16.55 7.99
N GLY A 165 -6.74 -16.16 7.39
CA GLY A 165 -6.60 -16.11 5.93
C GLY A 165 -6.77 -17.49 5.28
N SER A 166 -7.38 -17.56 4.10
CA SER A 166 -7.57 -18.84 3.38
C SER A 166 -6.25 -19.44 2.89
N ASP A 167 -5.25 -18.59 2.66
CA ASP A 167 -3.84 -18.89 2.41
C ASP A 167 -3.16 -19.63 3.57
N GLN A 168 -3.48 -19.27 4.83
CA GLN A 168 -2.85 -19.82 6.03
C GLN A 168 -3.04 -21.33 6.15
N TRP A 169 -4.14 -21.85 5.62
CA TRP A 169 -4.47 -23.28 5.62
C TRP A 169 -3.69 -24.09 4.57
N GLY A 170 -3.22 -23.45 3.49
CA GLY A 170 -2.54 -24.14 2.39
C GLY A 170 -3.38 -25.28 1.80
N GLU A 171 -2.82 -26.49 1.75
CA GLU A 171 -3.49 -27.70 1.24
C GLU A 171 -4.79 -28.06 1.98
N LEU A 172 -4.92 -27.69 3.26
CA LEU A 172 -6.16 -27.87 4.05
C LEU A 172 -7.27 -26.89 3.66
N GLY A 173 -6.94 -25.78 3.00
CA GLY A 173 -7.91 -24.74 2.66
C GLY A 173 -8.96 -25.22 1.65
N TRP A 174 -10.06 -24.49 1.50
CA TRP A 174 -11.14 -24.90 0.60
C TRP A 174 -10.69 -25.06 -0.85
N ASN A 175 -9.79 -24.20 -1.32
CA ASN A 175 -9.18 -24.25 -2.65
C ASN A 175 -7.95 -25.17 -2.72
N GLY A 176 -7.49 -25.72 -1.60
CA GLY A 176 -6.39 -26.67 -1.52
C GLY A 176 -6.78 -28.07 -2.01
N THR A 177 -5.78 -28.93 -2.19
CA THR A 177 -5.96 -30.34 -2.60
C THR A 177 -6.66 -31.20 -1.53
N GLY A 178 -6.68 -30.75 -0.28
CA GLY A 178 -6.93 -31.59 0.88
C GLY A 178 -5.69 -32.41 1.26
N VAL A 179 -5.64 -32.85 2.51
CA VAL A 179 -4.50 -33.60 3.09
C VAL A 179 -4.98 -34.99 3.52
N THR A 180 -4.07 -35.98 3.53
CA THR A 180 -4.34 -37.30 4.14
C THR A 180 -3.81 -37.31 5.57
N VAL A 181 -4.66 -37.70 6.54
CA VAL A 181 -4.27 -37.94 7.94
C VAL A 181 -4.35 -39.45 8.19
N PRO A 182 -3.20 -40.16 8.23
CA PRO A 182 -3.21 -41.62 8.33
C PRO A 182 -3.82 -42.15 9.63
N ALA A 183 -4.22 -43.43 9.62
CA ALA A 183 -4.75 -44.13 10.78
C ALA A 183 -3.82 -44.00 12.01
N GLY A 184 -4.37 -43.58 13.15
CA GLY A 184 -3.65 -43.33 14.40
C GLY A 184 -2.69 -42.13 14.39
N GLN A 185 -2.63 -41.31 13.34
CA GLN A 185 -1.71 -40.17 13.22
C GLN A 185 -2.38 -38.82 13.52
N SER A 186 -1.57 -37.75 13.54
CA SER A 186 -2.04 -36.38 13.74
C SER A 186 -1.28 -35.39 12.86
N LEU A 187 -2.01 -34.44 12.29
CA LEU A 187 -1.51 -33.30 11.57
C LEU A 187 -1.57 -32.06 12.47
N VAL A 188 -0.45 -31.35 12.61
CA VAL A 188 -0.36 -30.08 13.35
C VAL A 188 -0.08 -28.94 12.37
N ARG A 189 -0.87 -27.87 12.45
CA ARG A 189 -0.74 -26.68 11.60
C ARG A 189 -0.87 -25.43 12.48
N THR A 190 0.13 -24.56 12.46
CA THR A 190 -0.04 -23.19 12.96
C THR A 190 -0.60 -22.32 11.84
N VAL A 191 -1.62 -21.53 12.15
CA VAL A 191 -2.23 -20.54 11.26
C VAL A 191 -2.26 -19.18 11.97
N GLN A 192 -2.02 -18.09 11.24
CA GLN A 192 -2.19 -16.74 11.78
C GLN A 192 -3.63 -16.27 11.62
N GLY A 193 -4.15 -15.60 12.63
CA GLY A 193 -5.43 -14.89 12.54
C GLY A 193 -5.41 -13.57 13.29
N VAL A 194 -6.37 -12.70 12.99
CA VAL A 194 -6.36 -11.30 13.45
C VAL A 194 -7.78 -10.81 13.73
N VAL A 195 -7.91 -9.92 14.73
CA VAL A 195 -9.14 -9.20 15.05
C VAL A 195 -9.06 -7.80 14.45
N TYR A 196 -9.80 -7.54 13.37
CA TYR A 196 -9.81 -6.22 12.72
C TYR A 196 -10.73 -5.19 13.39
N SER A 197 -11.72 -5.62 14.18
CA SER A 197 -12.71 -4.72 14.80
C SER A 197 -13.21 -5.24 16.13
N TRP A 198 -13.50 -4.32 17.06
CA TRP A 198 -13.87 -4.63 18.44
C TRP A 198 -15.38 -4.52 18.69
N ASN A 199 -16.06 -5.67 18.81
CA ASN A 199 -17.49 -5.76 19.10
C ASN A 199 -17.76 -5.92 20.61
N ALA A 200 -17.10 -5.11 21.43
CA ALA A 200 -17.23 -5.06 22.90
C ALA A 200 -16.95 -6.37 23.70
N ALA A 201 -16.54 -7.46 23.05
CA ALA A 201 -16.18 -8.73 23.68
C ALA A 201 -15.08 -9.48 22.91
N ALA A 202 -14.29 -10.29 23.63
CA ALA A 202 -13.23 -11.11 23.05
C ALA A 202 -13.80 -12.16 22.06
N PRO A 203 -13.05 -12.56 21.00
CA PRO A 203 -13.54 -13.53 20.02
C PRO A 203 -13.74 -14.92 20.61
N VAL A 204 -14.82 -15.57 20.20
CA VAL A 204 -14.96 -17.03 20.24
C VAL A 204 -15.10 -17.52 18.81
N ILE A 205 -14.20 -18.40 18.38
CA ILE A 205 -14.20 -19.02 17.07
C ILE A 205 -14.54 -20.51 17.16
N GLN A 206 -15.00 -21.06 16.04
CA GLN A 206 -15.11 -22.49 15.83
C GLN A 206 -14.22 -22.87 14.65
N LEU A 207 -13.25 -23.73 14.93
CA LEU A 207 -12.36 -24.37 13.96
C LEU A 207 -13.01 -25.69 13.53
N ILE A 208 -13.04 -25.98 12.24
CA ILE A 208 -13.81 -27.08 11.66
C ILE A 208 -12.87 -27.95 10.83
N ALA A 209 -12.97 -29.27 10.97
CA ALA A 209 -12.37 -30.22 10.05
C ALA A 209 -13.47 -30.94 9.24
N TYR A 210 -13.17 -31.14 7.95
CA TYR A 210 -14.04 -31.76 6.96
C TYR A 210 -13.36 -33.01 6.42
N ASP A 211 -14.15 -34.06 6.20
CA ASP A 211 -13.75 -35.26 5.44
C ASP A 211 -14.55 -35.25 4.13
N ASN A 212 -13.87 -35.32 2.99
CA ASN A 212 -14.49 -35.31 1.66
C ASN A 212 -15.60 -34.23 1.50
N ALA A 213 -15.32 -33.02 1.99
CA ALA A 213 -16.21 -31.84 2.04
C ALA A 213 -17.47 -31.96 2.93
N ALA A 214 -17.70 -33.07 3.62
CA ALA A 214 -18.68 -33.15 4.70
C ALA A 214 -18.09 -32.59 6.01
N LEU A 215 -18.87 -31.78 6.75
CA LEU A 215 -18.45 -31.31 8.09
C LEU A 215 -18.36 -32.51 9.03
N TYR A 216 -17.17 -32.77 9.57
CA TYR A 216 -16.90 -33.97 10.35
C TYR A 216 -16.85 -33.67 11.85
N VAL A 217 -15.98 -32.75 12.26
CA VAL A 217 -15.83 -32.31 13.67
C VAL A 217 -15.51 -30.83 13.75
N ALA A 218 -15.79 -30.22 14.90
CA ALA A 218 -15.47 -28.84 15.17
C ALA A 218 -15.04 -28.62 16.62
N TYR A 219 -14.12 -27.68 16.84
CA TYR A 219 -13.59 -27.29 18.14
C TYR A 219 -13.81 -25.79 18.37
N THR A 220 -14.33 -25.43 19.53
CA THR A 220 -14.59 -24.03 19.90
C THR A 220 -13.42 -23.50 20.71
N LEU A 221 -12.81 -22.40 20.26
CA LEU A 221 -11.65 -21.75 20.88
C LEU A 221 -11.98 -20.29 21.22
N SER A 222 -11.73 -19.88 22.46
CA SER A 222 -11.79 -18.48 22.88
C SER A 222 -10.42 -17.83 22.71
N ILE A 223 -10.36 -16.69 22.01
CA ILE A 223 -9.13 -15.93 21.82
C ILE A 223 -9.02 -14.88 22.93
N PRO A 224 -7.99 -14.91 23.80
CA PRO A 224 -7.87 -13.95 24.89
C PRO A 224 -7.44 -12.59 24.34
N LEU A 225 -8.37 -11.64 24.25
CA LEU A 225 -8.11 -10.28 23.74
C LEU A 225 -8.23 -9.23 24.86
N LYS A 226 -7.34 -8.23 24.85
CA LYS A 226 -7.44 -7.03 25.68
C LYS A 226 -8.44 -6.08 25.01
N ALA A 227 -9.39 -5.54 25.78
CA ALA A 227 -10.32 -4.56 25.24
C ALA A 227 -9.57 -3.25 24.91
N PRO A 228 -9.70 -2.68 23.70
CA PRO A 228 -8.96 -1.46 23.30
C PRO A 228 -9.22 -0.24 24.18
N ASN A 229 -10.34 -0.21 24.90
CA ASN A 229 -10.71 0.86 25.84
C ASN A 229 -10.44 0.51 27.32
N ALA A 230 -9.70 -0.57 27.62
CA ALA A 230 -9.37 -0.95 29.00
C ALA A 230 -8.33 -0.02 29.67
N ALA A 231 -7.51 0.64 28.84
CA ALA A 231 -6.62 1.74 29.21
C ALA A 231 -6.38 2.57 27.93
N SER A 232 -5.46 3.54 27.98
CA SER A 232 -4.91 4.17 26.79
C SER A 232 -3.39 4.05 26.76
N GLY A 233 -2.82 4.08 25.55
CA GLY A 233 -1.38 4.04 25.32
C GLY A 233 -0.80 5.36 24.82
N THR A 234 0.52 5.32 24.59
CA THR A 234 1.32 6.39 24.00
C THR A 234 2.26 5.78 22.98
N VAL A 235 2.29 6.31 21.75
CA VAL A 235 3.42 6.13 20.83
C VAL A 235 4.23 7.42 20.84
N ALA A 236 5.53 7.35 21.10
CA ALA A 236 6.41 8.51 21.15
C ALA A 236 7.82 8.17 20.68
N GLY A 237 8.54 9.17 20.18
CA GLY A 237 9.87 8.95 19.64
C GLY A 237 10.55 10.21 19.12
N ARG A 238 11.58 10.00 18.30
CA ARG A 238 12.33 11.06 17.63
C ARG A 238 12.63 10.69 16.18
N ALA A 239 12.43 11.63 15.25
CA ALA A 239 13.04 11.62 13.94
C ALA A 239 14.36 12.39 13.97
N TYR A 240 15.42 11.84 13.36
CA TYR A 240 16.73 12.46 13.32
C TYR A 240 17.42 12.21 11.98
N ALA A 241 18.25 13.13 11.54
CA ALA A 241 19.02 12.99 10.32
C ALA A 241 20.41 12.50 10.68
N ASP A 242 20.68 11.23 10.41
CA ASP A 242 21.96 10.59 10.64
C ASP A 242 23.00 11.17 9.65
N ARG A 243 23.81 12.11 10.13
CA ARG A 243 24.77 12.87 9.29
C ARG A 243 26.15 12.23 9.25
N ASN A 244 26.38 11.20 10.06
CA ASN A 244 27.68 10.52 10.19
C ASN A 244 27.60 9.01 9.86
N ASP A 245 26.43 8.53 9.45
CA ASP A 245 26.09 7.14 9.12
C ASP A 245 26.33 6.15 10.29
N ASN A 246 26.21 6.60 11.55
CA ASN A 246 26.44 5.75 12.73
C ASN A 246 25.21 4.94 13.20
N GLY A 247 24.02 5.23 12.66
CA GLY A 247 22.77 4.52 12.98
C GLY A 247 22.15 4.85 14.34
N SER A 248 22.58 5.94 14.99
CA SER A 248 22.17 6.39 16.33
C SER A 248 21.89 7.90 16.34
N PHE A 249 21.05 8.39 17.26
CA PHE A 249 20.78 9.82 17.37
C PHE A 249 21.93 10.59 18.06
N ASP A 250 22.59 11.50 17.33
CA ASP A 250 23.57 12.43 17.90
C ASP A 250 22.97 13.79 18.30
N ALA A 251 23.62 14.45 19.27
CA ALA A 251 23.16 15.71 19.86
C ALA A 251 23.17 16.87 18.85
N GLY A 252 21.99 17.22 18.34
CA GLY A 252 21.78 18.26 17.32
C GLY A 252 21.16 17.74 16.03
N GLU A 253 20.96 16.42 15.88
CA GLU A 253 20.53 15.84 14.61
C GLU A 253 19.02 15.83 14.34
N GLY A 254 18.19 16.17 15.33
CA GLY A 254 16.74 16.01 15.30
C GLY A 254 16.07 16.73 14.12
N LEU A 255 15.25 16.00 13.36
CA LEU A 255 14.55 16.51 12.18
C LEU A 255 13.18 17.07 12.57
N ALA A 256 13.01 18.39 12.45
CA ALA A 256 11.71 19.03 12.58
C ALA A 256 10.83 18.80 11.34
N GLY A 257 9.52 19.00 11.48
CA GLY A 257 8.60 19.04 10.34
C GLY A 257 8.28 17.68 9.70
N VAL A 258 8.85 16.58 10.20
CA VAL A 258 8.52 15.22 9.73
C VAL A 258 7.09 14.90 10.15
N GLN A 259 6.20 14.70 9.17
CA GLN A 259 4.85 14.21 9.43
C GLN A 259 4.92 12.73 9.79
N VAL A 260 4.35 12.34 10.91
CA VAL A 260 4.25 10.95 11.37
C VAL A 260 2.78 10.60 11.52
N SER A 261 2.35 9.46 11.00
CA SER A 261 0.99 8.93 11.11
C SER A 261 1.00 7.52 11.67
N LEU A 262 -0.09 7.15 12.37
CA LEU A 262 -0.35 5.75 12.73
C LEU A 262 -1.45 5.18 11.82
N GLY A 263 -1.16 4.04 11.20
CA GLY A 263 -2.13 3.21 10.52
C GLY A 263 -2.47 1.95 11.33
N GLY A 264 -3.44 1.17 10.87
CA GLY A 264 -3.89 -0.03 11.59
C GLY A 264 -4.61 0.27 12.92
N GLY A 265 -5.07 -0.78 13.59
CA GLY A 265 -5.78 -0.68 14.87
C GLY A 265 -7.27 -0.33 14.72
N LEU A 266 -7.69 0.80 15.29
CA LEU A 266 -9.09 1.29 15.32
C LEU A 266 -9.21 2.59 14.49
N PRO A 267 -10.43 2.99 14.03
CA PRO A 267 -10.61 3.62 12.71
C PRO A 267 -10.17 5.09 12.56
N GLU A 268 -9.44 5.65 13.52
CA GLU A 268 -8.78 6.95 13.36
C GLU A 268 -7.30 6.72 13.03
N THR A 269 -6.80 7.35 11.97
CA THR A 269 -5.37 7.39 11.62
C THR A 269 -4.77 8.70 12.13
N PRO A 270 -4.32 8.79 13.41
CA PRO A 270 -3.84 10.05 13.96
C PRO A 270 -2.54 10.47 13.27
N ILE A 271 -2.41 11.77 13.04
CA ILE A 271 -1.23 12.41 12.44
C ILE A 271 -0.63 13.40 13.45
N THR A 272 0.69 13.49 13.46
CA THR A 272 1.45 14.49 14.23
C THR A 272 2.67 14.96 13.43
N THR A 273 3.39 15.96 13.95
CA THR A 273 4.60 16.50 13.32
C THR A 273 5.73 16.58 14.35
N SER A 274 6.95 16.24 13.94
CA SER A 274 8.12 16.32 14.81
C SER A 274 8.49 17.76 15.18
N ASP A 275 8.85 17.96 16.45
CA ASP A 275 9.24 19.26 16.99
C ASP A 275 10.66 19.72 16.56
N ALA A 276 11.07 20.91 16.99
CA ALA A 276 12.40 21.47 16.73
C ALA A 276 13.59 20.67 17.33
N GLN A 277 13.35 19.52 17.94
CA GLN A 277 14.33 18.54 18.42
C GLN A 277 14.07 17.14 17.84
N GLY A 278 13.21 17.04 16.82
CA GLY A 278 12.79 15.81 16.17
C GLY A 278 11.73 15.00 16.91
N ARG A 279 11.25 15.44 18.07
CA ARG A 279 10.39 14.61 18.94
C ARG A 279 8.94 14.62 18.45
N PHE A 280 8.29 13.46 18.46
CA PHE A 280 6.87 13.30 18.17
C PHE A 280 6.18 12.48 19.27
N ARG A 281 4.86 12.70 19.45
CA ARG A 281 4.08 11.98 20.48
C ARG A 281 2.59 11.93 20.16
N PHE A 282 2.05 10.72 20.26
CA PHE A 282 0.63 10.41 20.32
C PHE A 282 0.26 9.98 21.75
N THR A 283 -0.90 10.38 22.25
CA THR A 283 -1.39 10.01 23.59
C THR A 283 -2.88 9.76 23.57
N GLY A 284 -3.36 8.85 24.42
CA GLY A 284 -4.80 8.53 24.49
C GLY A 284 -5.22 7.45 23.51
N LEU A 285 -4.25 6.82 22.82
CA LEU A 285 -4.51 5.77 21.83
C LEU A 285 -5.23 4.57 22.47
N PRO A 286 -6.26 4.01 21.81
CA PRO A 286 -6.78 2.69 22.14
C PRO A 286 -5.70 1.60 22.11
N LEU A 287 -5.93 0.50 22.83
CA LEU A 287 -4.99 -0.62 22.89
C LEU A 287 -5.12 -1.51 21.64
N ALA A 288 -4.20 -1.35 20.70
CA ALA A 288 -4.19 -2.04 19.41
C ALA A 288 -2.74 -2.22 18.89
N ALA A 289 -2.59 -3.07 17.86
CA ALA A 289 -1.43 -3.06 16.99
C ALA A 289 -1.58 -1.96 15.93
N TYR A 290 -0.58 -1.10 15.81
CA TYR A 290 -0.51 -0.02 14.83
C TYR A 290 0.66 -0.25 13.86
N THR A 291 0.55 0.22 12.63
CA THR A 291 1.71 0.57 11.79
C THR A 291 2.09 2.02 12.09
N LEU A 292 3.38 2.36 12.00
CA LEU A 292 3.82 3.76 11.97
C LEU A 292 4.43 4.05 10.61
N ASN A 293 3.99 5.16 10.02
CA ASN A 293 4.54 5.70 8.79
C ASN A 293 5.02 7.13 9.06
N ALA A 294 6.11 7.53 8.43
CA ALA A 294 6.62 8.88 8.43
C ALA A 294 6.86 9.32 6.99
N ALA A 295 6.41 10.52 6.65
CA ALA A 295 6.74 11.14 5.37
C ALA A 295 8.22 11.58 5.36
N SER A 296 8.75 11.85 4.18
CA SER A 296 10.05 12.51 4.03
C SER A 296 10.09 13.84 4.78
N SER A 297 11.27 14.22 5.26
CA SER A 297 11.47 15.51 5.93
C SER A 297 11.42 16.67 4.93
N PRO A 298 10.85 17.84 5.30
CA PRO A 298 10.97 19.07 4.50
C PRO A 298 12.41 19.47 4.14
N ASP A 299 13.40 19.03 4.92
CA ASP A 299 14.84 19.25 4.66
C ASP A 299 15.45 18.25 3.64
N GLY A 300 14.63 17.44 2.97
CA GLY A 300 15.06 16.49 1.91
C GLY A 300 15.63 15.17 2.41
N TRP A 301 15.23 14.69 3.60
CA TRP A 301 15.66 13.41 4.15
C TRP A 301 14.58 12.33 3.98
N THR A 302 14.99 11.17 3.48
CA THR A 302 14.22 9.91 3.47
C THR A 302 14.15 9.36 4.88
N ILE A 303 12.99 8.88 5.34
CA ILE A 303 12.82 8.38 6.71
C ILE A 303 12.66 6.86 6.68
N GLU A 304 13.60 6.13 7.27
CA GLU A 304 13.55 4.67 7.27
C GLU A 304 12.36 4.16 8.09
N ASN A 305 11.28 3.85 7.38
CA ASN A 305 10.01 3.38 7.93
C ASN A 305 10.09 1.91 8.43
N ARG A 306 10.83 1.68 9.53
CA ARG A 306 11.11 0.34 10.09
C ARG A 306 9.95 -0.28 10.90
N TYR A 307 8.93 0.48 11.28
CA TYR A 307 7.95 0.11 12.31
C TYR A 307 6.62 -0.41 11.75
N ARG A 308 6.66 -1.62 11.16
CA ARG A 308 5.49 -2.30 10.55
C ARG A 308 4.51 -2.94 11.56
N GLU A 309 4.89 -3.13 12.83
CA GLU A 309 3.95 -3.48 13.91
C GLU A 309 4.40 -2.82 15.23
N LEU A 310 3.50 -2.07 15.88
CA LEU A 310 3.67 -1.43 17.18
C LEU A 310 2.53 -1.88 18.11
N LEU A 311 2.83 -2.74 19.08
CA LEU A 311 1.85 -3.24 20.04
C LEU A 311 1.63 -2.21 21.16
N VAL A 312 0.63 -1.34 20.99
CA VAL A 312 0.24 -0.34 21.99
C VAL A 312 -0.60 -1.03 23.08
N ASP A 313 0.08 -1.71 24.00
CA ASP A 313 -0.55 -2.50 25.06
C ASP A 313 -0.92 -1.68 26.31
N GLY A 314 -0.52 -0.41 26.38
CA GLY A 314 -0.70 0.46 27.55
C GLY A 314 0.53 0.54 28.47
N THR A 315 1.66 -0.02 28.05
CA THR A 315 2.99 0.28 28.62
C THR A 315 3.71 1.36 27.79
N ASP A 316 4.83 1.87 28.31
CA ASP A 316 5.71 2.81 27.59
C ASP A 316 6.61 2.13 26.53
N SER A 317 6.38 0.85 26.20
CA SER A 317 7.17 0.07 25.22
C SER A 317 7.29 0.75 23.85
N THR A 318 6.27 1.51 23.45
CA THR A 318 6.20 2.26 22.18
C THR A 318 6.54 3.76 22.34
N SER A 319 7.16 4.16 23.46
CA SER A 319 7.51 5.57 23.76
C SER A 319 8.98 5.97 23.53
N ASN A 320 9.81 5.09 22.94
CA ASN A 320 11.17 5.43 22.48
C ASN A 320 11.41 4.90 21.04
N ILE A 321 10.57 5.32 20.11
CA ILE A 321 10.70 5.03 18.67
C ILE A 321 11.79 5.93 18.05
N GLU A 322 12.64 5.38 17.19
CA GLU A 322 13.72 6.11 16.53
C GLU A 322 13.58 6.04 15.01
N LEU A 323 13.16 7.15 14.41
CA LEU A 323 12.98 7.28 12.96
C LEU A 323 14.26 7.83 12.35
N ARG A 324 15.12 6.92 11.88
CA ARG A 324 16.39 7.25 11.22
C ARG A 324 16.11 7.88 9.86
N GLY A 325 16.45 9.16 9.72
CA GLY A 325 16.49 9.87 8.45
C GLY A 325 17.85 9.72 7.79
N VAL A 326 17.86 9.35 6.50
CA VAL A 326 19.06 9.22 5.66
C VAL A 326 18.99 10.12 4.43
N ARG A 327 20.16 10.44 3.86
CA ARG A 327 20.22 11.17 2.58
C ARG A 327 19.80 10.25 1.43
N PRO A 328 18.78 10.60 0.63
CA PRO A 328 18.26 9.76 -0.43
C PRO A 328 19.36 9.30 -1.38
N LEU A 329 19.21 8.10 -1.94
CA LEU A 329 20.17 7.57 -2.92
C LEU A 329 20.24 8.46 -4.16
N SER A 330 19.13 9.10 -4.53
CA SER A 330 19.02 10.05 -5.65
C SER A 330 19.96 11.27 -5.56
N ASP A 331 20.42 11.67 -4.38
CA ASP A 331 21.46 12.72 -4.21
C ASP A 331 22.77 12.38 -4.95
N ARG A 332 23.09 11.08 -5.03
CA ARG A 332 24.38 10.54 -5.47
C ARG A 332 24.27 9.49 -6.56
N PHE A 333 23.06 9.12 -6.95
CA PHE A 333 22.77 8.14 -7.99
C PHE A 333 21.65 8.67 -8.88
N GLU A 334 21.96 8.91 -10.15
CA GLU A 334 21.01 9.38 -11.15
C GLU A 334 20.66 8.21 -12.06
N ALA A 335 19.36 7.97 -12.25
CA ALA A 335 18.86 7.06 -13.28
C ALA A 335 18.05 7.88 -14.29
N THR A 336 18.29 7.67 -15.58
CA THR A 336 17.47 8.21 -16.66
C THR A 336 16.92 7.08 -17.51
N MET A 337 15.73 7.31 -18.09
CA MET A 337 15.07 6.38 -19.01
C MET A 337 14.51 7.17 -20.18
N GLU A 338 14.78 6.72 -21.40
CA GLU A 338 14.26 7.31 -22.64
C GLU A 338 13.89 6.18 -23.61
N PHE A 339 12.77 6.32 -24.32
CA PHE A 339 12.48 5.47 -25.47
C PHE A 339 13.46 5.81 -26.62
N THR A 340 13.74 4.85 -27.51
CA THR A 340 14.65 5.10 -28.65
C THR A 340 14.01 5.90 -29.79
N GLU A 341 12.67 5.97 -29.85
CA GLU A 341 11.91 6.70 -30.87
C GLU A 341 10.84 7.58 -30.20
N ASP A 342 10.55 8.76 -30.77
CA ASP A 342 9.54 9.70 -30.23
C ASP A 342 8.09 9.19 -30.38
N VAL A 343 7.85 8.31 -31.36
CA VAL A 343 6.51 7.83 -31.77
C VAL A 343 6.57 6.36 -32.19
N TYR A 344 5.70 5.54 -31.59
CA TYR A 344 5.47 4.14 -31.98
C TYR A 344 4.04 3.92 -32.49
N ASN A 345 3.76 2.70 -32.98
CA ASN A 345 2.45 2.25 -33.42
C ASN A 345 2.05 0.97 -32.65
N VAL A 346 0.75 0.70 -32.56
CA VAL A 346 0.25 -0.54 -31.93
C VAL A 346 0.82 -1.77 -32.65
N GLY A 347 1.46 -2.65 -31.89
CA GLY A 347 2.16 -3.83 -32.41
C GLY A 347 3.65 -3.62 -32.73
N ASP A 348 4.19 -2.42 -32.59
CA ASP A 348 5.64 -2.19 -32.59
C ASP A 348 6.28 -2.76 -31.31
N HIS A 349 7.56 -3.12 -31.40
CA HIS A 349 8.38 -3.56 -30.27
C HIS A 349 9.36 -2.43 -29.92
N ALA A 350 9.14 -1.78 -28.79
CA ALA A 350 9.88 -0.60 -28.36
C ALA A 350 11.13 -0.96 -27.56
N GLU A 351 12.10 -0.05 -27.59
CA GLU A 351 13.34 -0.11 -26.80
C GLU A 351 13.41 1.11 -25.88
N ILE A 352 13.76 0.89 -24.62
CA ILE A 352 14.06 1.92 -23.63
C ILE A 352 15.55 1.83 -23.28
N ARG A 353 16.25 2.95 -23.45
CA ARG A 353 17.61 3.14 -22.96
C ARG A 353 17.57 3.61 -21.51
N VAL A 354 18.11 2.81 -20.61
CA VAL A 354 18.29 3.15 -19.19
C VAL A 354 19.74 3.56 -18.98
N THR A 355 20.01 4.71 -18.37
CA THR A 355 21.39 5.08 -17.96
C THR A 355 21.46 5.35 -16.47
N LEU A 356 22.29 4.57 -15.78
CA LEU A 356 22.52 4.61 -14.34
C LEU A 356 23.88 5.24 -14.07
N THR A 357 23.92 6.37 -13.36
CA THR A 357 25.11 7.20 -13.14
C THR A 357 25.37 7.39 -11.65
N ASN A 358 26.49 6.84 -11.17
CA ASN A 358 26.95 7.02 -9.80
C ASN A 358 27.80 8.31 -9.69
N LYS A 359 27.23 9.33 -9.06
CA LYS A 359 27.89 10.61 -8.75
C LYS A 359 28.68 10.57 -7.43
N GLY A 360 28.55 9.47 -6.67
CA GLY A 360 29.24 9.24 -5.41
C GLY A 360 30.69 8.75 -5.55
N SER A 361 31.40 8.76 -4.42
CA SER A 361 32.82 8.38 -4.29
C SER A 361 33.06 6.91 -3.96
N ALA A 362 32.00 6.11 -3.85
CA ALA A 362 32.07 4.67 -3.55
C ALA A 362 31.27 3.88 -4.60
N ASP A 363 31.69 2.65 -4.89
CA ASP A 363 31.00 1.78 -5.84
C ASP A 363 29.61 1.39 -5.32
N LEU A 364 28.56 1.66 -6.12
CA LEU A 364 27.23 1.16 -5.84
C LEU A 364 27.14 -0.29 -6.34
N THR A 365 26.67 -1.20 -5.49
CA THR A 365 26.54 -2.63 -5.80
C THR A 365 25.23 -3.16 -5.23
N GLY A 366 24.69 -4.23 -5.80
CA GLY A 366 23.42 -4.81 -5.32
C GLY A 366 22.19 -4.00 -5.73
N ILE A 367 22.32 -3.15 -6.76
CA ILE A 367 21.20 -2.38 -7.32
C ILE A 367 20.25 -3.37 -8.00
N VAL A 368 19.02 -3.45 -7.49
CA VAL A 368 17.88 -4.09 -8.15
C VAL A 368 17.11 -3.05 -8.98
N THR A 369 16.06 -3.49 -9.65
CA THR A 369 15.18 -2.62 -10.43
C THR A 369 13.73 -3.01 -10.17
N GLY A 370 12.96 -2.09 -9.58
CA GLY A 370 11.51 -2.14 -9.64
C GLY A 370 11.03 -1.47 -10.92
N CYS A 371 10.02 -2.02 -11.57
CA CYS A 371 9.32 -1.42 -12.71
C CYS A 371 7.83 -1.76 -12.61
N ASP A 372 6.97 -1.01 -13.30
CA ASP A 372 5.51 -1.26 -13.35
C ASP A 372 4.87 -1.35 -11.93
N ARG A 373 5.25 -0.40 -11.06
CA ARG A 373 4.72 -0.27 -9.70
C ARG A 373 3.24 0.18 -9.65
N SER A 374 2.67 0.61 -10.78
CA SER A 374 1.23 0.83 -10.97
C SER A 374 0.44 -0.48 -11.03
N GLY A 375 1.07 -1.60 -11.37
CA GLY A 375 0.41 -2.90 -11.50
C GLY A 375 -0.22 -3.14 -12.87
N GLY A 376 0.17 -2.39 -13.89
CA GLY A 376 -0.26 -2.56 -15.27
C GLY A 376 -1.69 -2.12 -15.58
N GLU A 377 -2.20 -1.08 -14.92
CA GLU A 377 -3.49 -0.43 -15.24
C GLU A 377 -3.26 0.89 -16.00
N GLY A 378 -3.23 0.84 -17.34
CA GLY A 378 -3.11 2.04 -18.18
C GLY A 378 -2.15 1.90 -19.36
N PRO A 379 -1.43 2.98 -19.74
CA PRO A 379 -0.58 3.02 -20.92
C PRO A 379 0.80 2.37 -20.71
N GLU A 380 0.93 1.30 -19.93
CA GLU A 380 2.22 0.64 -19.73
C GLU A 380 2.67 -0.19 -20.95
N LEU A 381 4.00 -0.23 -21.14
CA LEU A 381 4.66 -1.18 -22.03
C LEU A 381 4.38 -2.63 -21.57
N ARG A 382 4.03 -3.53 -22.50
CA ARG A 382 3.69 -4.93 -22.20
C ARG A 382 4.79 -5.90 -22.65
N ASP A 383 4.69 -7.18 -22.29
CA ASP A 383 5.65 -8.24 -22.65
C ASP A 383 7.14 -7.92 -22.35
N VAL A 384 7.40 -7.21 -21.24
CA VAL A 384 8.68 -6.54 -21.01
C VAL A 384 9.82 -7.51 -20.66
N ASP A 385 10.94 -7.37 -21.39
CA ASP A 385 12.24 -7.94 -21.03
C ASP A 385 13.13 -6.84 -20.41
N LEU A 386 13.51 -7.04 -19.14
CA LEU A 386 14.41 -6.17 -18.39
C LEU A 386 15.90 -6.54 -18.58
N GLY A 387 16.19 -7.65 -19.27
CA GLY A 387 17.55 -8.11 -19.55
C GLY A 387 18.40 -8.24 -18.27
N PRO A 388 19.60 -7.64 -18.20
CA PRO A 388 20.45 -7.67 -17.00
C PRO A 388 19.86 -7.02 -15.74
N LEU A 389 18.77 -6.25 -15.86
CA LEU A 389 18.06 -5.62 -14.74
C LEU A 389 16.96 -6.52 -14.16
N ALA A 390 16.64 -7.65 -14.80
CA ALA A 390 15.61 -8.58 -14.34
C ALA A 390 16.00 -9.24 -13.01
N TRP A 391 15.11 -9.19 -12.00
CA TRP A 391 15.25 -9.96 -10.76
C TRP A 391 15.40 -11.47 -11.05
N PRO A 392 16.26 -12.23 -10.33
CA PRO A 392 17.05 -11.86 -9.16
C PRO A 392 18.48 -11.35 -9.47
N ASN A 393 18.73 -10.87 -10.69
CA ASN A 393 20.02 -10.25 -11.00
C ASN A 393 20.17 -8.91 -10.25
N THR A 394 21.41 -8.50 -10.01
CA THR A 394 21.73 -7.16 -9.49
C THR A 394 22.82 -6.54 -10.34
N VAL A 395 22.79 -5.22 -10.45
CA VAL A 395 23.84 -4.45 -11.12
C VAL A 395 24.70 -3.68 -10.13
N ALA A 396 25.85 -3.22 -10.63
CA ALA A 396 26.78 -2.37 -9.92
C ALA A 396 27.18 -1.20 -10.82
N VAL A 397 27.35 -0.02 -10.24
CA VAL A 397 27.78 1.20 -10.94
C VAL A 397 28.95 1.79 -10.17
N PRO A 398 30.20 1.67 -10.66
CA PRO A 398 31.38 2.12 -9.92
C PRO A 398 31.40 3.63 -9.67
N ALA A 399 32.17 4.06 -8.68
CA ALA A 399 32.30 5.47 -8.28
C ALA A 399 32.63 6.37 -9.49
N GLY A 400 31.83 7.43 -9.68
CA GLY A 400 32.00 8.39 -10.77
C GLY A 400 31.75 7.85 -12.18
N GLN A 401 31.09 6.70 -12.34
CA GLN A 401 30.82 6.07 -13.64
C GLN A 401 29.33 6.02 -13.98
N SER A 402 29.04 5.93 -15.29
CA SER A 402 27.73 5.60 -15.83
C SER A 402 27.74 4.20 -16.44
N ARG A 403 26.59 3.52 -16.41
CA ARG A 403 26.32 2.30 -17.18
C ARG A 403 24.98 2.41 -17.89
N THR A 404 24.92 1.95 -19.13
CA THR A 404 23.71 1.94 -19.94
C THR A 404 23.21 0.52 -20.11
N TYR A 405 21.89 0.37 -20.02
CA TYR A 405 21.14 -0.88 -20.17
C TYR A 405 19.99 -0.65 -21.16
N THR A 406 19.47 -1.75 -21.70
CA THR A 406 18.31 -1.76 -22.59
C THR A 406 17.19 -2.56 -21.93
N ILE A 407 15.99 -1.99 -21.91
CA ILE A 407 14.72 -2.67 -21.63
C ILE A 407 13.93 -2.71 -22.94
N THR A 408 13.16 -3.76 -23.22
CA THR A 408 12.30 -3.83 -24.42
C THR A 408 10.92 -4.40 -24.13
N GLY A 409 9.92 -4.08 -24.96
CA GLY A 409 8.58 -4.68 -24.85
C GLY A 409 7.62 -4.28 -25.98
N SER A 410 6.39 -4.78 -25.91
CA SER A 410 5.32 -4.59 -26.90
C SER A 410 4.49 -3.33 -26.66
N ILE A 411 4.24 -2.56 -27.74
CA ILE A 411 3.27 -1.46 -27.76
C ILE A 411 1.86 -2.05 -27.94
N SER A 412 1.07 -2.02 -26.86
CA SER A 412 -0.23 -2.69 -26.77
C SER A 412 -1.37 -1.92 -27.45
N ALA A 413 -2.49 -2.58 -27.69
CA ALA A 413 -3.71 -1.92 -28.18
C ALA A 413 -4.17 -0.79 -27.23
N GLU A 414 -4.04 -1.03 -25.92
CA GLU A 414 -4.38 -0.08 -24.85
C GLU A 414 -3.54 1.20 -24.93
N THR A 415 -2.21 1.12 -25.12
CA THR A 415 -1.38 2.32 -25.34
C THR A 415 -1.84 3.14 -26.56
N GLY A 416 -2.42 2.48 -27.58
CA GLY A 416 -3.06 3.11 -28.73
C GLY A 416 -4.43 3.74 -28.44
N GLU A 417 -5.09 3.38 -27.33
CA GLU A 417 -6.28 4.08 -26.84
C GLU A 417 -5.92 5.34 -26.03
N TYR A 418 -4.77 5.34 -25.34
CA TYR A 418 -4.22 6.50 -24.63
C TYR A 418 -3.43 7.47 -25.53
N GLY A 419 -2.92 7.00 -26.68
CA GLY A 419 -2.03 7.78 -27.57
C GLY A 419 -0.62 7.99 -27.03
N VAL A 420 -0.23 7.24 -26.01
CA VAL A 420 1.03 7.34 -25.28
C VAL A 420 1.40 5.97 -24.71
N VAL A 421 2.70 5.70 -24.59
CA VAL A 421 3.25 4.62 -23.79
C VAL A 421 4.14 5.21 -22.70
N ILE A 422 4.03 4.65 -21.50
CA ILE A 422 4.80 5.04 -20.32
C ILE A 422 5.47 3.79 -19.74
N TYR A 423 6.67 3.93 -19.18
CA TYR A 423 7.26 2.87 -18.37
C TYR A 423 8.13 3.45 -17.25
N GLY A 424 7.65 3.36 -16.01
CA GLY A 424 8.34 3.84 -14.80
C GLY A 424 9.11 2.73 -14.09
N CYS A 425 10.31 3.04 -13.62
CA CYS A 425 11.16 2.15 -12.83
C CYS A 425 11.92 2.90 -11.72
N ASP A 426 12.34 2.19 -10.69
CA ASP A 426 13.16 2.68 -9.58
C ASP A 426 14.40 1.81 -9.37
N PHE A 427 15.51 2.44 -8.97
CA PHE A 427 16.84 1.81 -8.96
C PHE A 427 17.57 2.02 -7.63
N GLY A 428 17.71 0.96 -6.84
CA GLY A 428 18.43 0.99 -5.57
C GLY A 428 18.66 -0.39 -4.94
N PRO A 429 19.26 -0.45 -3.74
CA PRO A 429 19.55 -1.72 -3.06
C PRO A 429 18.38 -2.19 -2.18
N GLY A 430 17.75 -3.31 -2.57
CA GLY A 430 16.61 -3.90 -1.86
C GLY A 430 15.25 -3.41 -2.36
N ASP A 431 14.17 -3.89 -1.73
CA ASP A 431 12.81 -3.82 -2.29
C ASP A 431 12.01 -2.56 -1.88
N ASP A 432 12.50 -1.76 -0.93
CA ASP A 432 11.86 -0.53 -0.43
C ASP A 432 12.39 0.70 -1.21
N PRO A 433 11.56 1.40 -2.01
CA PRO A 433 12.02 2.42 -2.95
C PRO A 433 12.29 3.80 -2.34
N GLU A 434 12.09 4.00 -1.04
CA GLU A 434 12.11 5.34 -0.46
C GLU A 434 13.49 6.02 -0.65
N GLY A 435 13.51 7.14 -1.38
CA GLY A 435 14.73 7.88 -1.72
C GLY A 435 15.55 7.33 -2.90
N PHE A 436 15.07 6.32 -3.62
CA PHE A 436 15.72 5.87 -4.87
C PHE A 436 15.45 6.87 -6.02
N PRO A 437 16.32 6.95 -7.04
CA PRO A 437 15.98 7.58 -8.31
C PRO A 437 14.92 6.76 -9.06
N SER A 438 13.78 7.39 -9.35
CA SER A 438 12.62 6.76 -9.99
C SER A 438 12.21 7.47 -11.29
N PRO A 439 12.97 7.30 -12.39
CA PRO A 439 12.63 7.84 -13.71
C PRO A 439 11.50 7.05 -14.39
N ALA A 440 10.95 7.63 -15.46
CA ALA A 440 10.09 6.93 -16.40
C ALA A 440 10.48 7.24 -17.85
N ALA A 441 10.29 6.29 -18.77
CA ALA A 441 10.27 6.57 -20.20
C ALA A 441 8.85 6.96 -20.63
N VAL A 442 8.71 7.90 -21.56
CA VAL A 442 7.42 8.33 -22.14
C VAL A 442 7.59 8.56 -23.65
N ALA A 443 6.72 7.99 -24.49
CA ALA A 443 6.72 8.19 -25.95
C ALA A 443 5.29 8.21 -26.51
N ARG A 444 5.07 8.83 -27.67
CA ARG A 444 3.74 8.86 -28.30
C ARG A 444 3.39 7.52 -28.92
N VAL A 445 2.10 7.20 -29.00
CA VAL A 445 1.58 6.09 -29.80
C VAL A 445 0.60 6.63 -30.83
N SER A 446 0.75 6.23 -32.09
CA SER A 446 -0.10 6.63 -33.22
C SER A 446 -1.57 6.29 -32.97
N ALA A 447 -2.36 7.30 -32.61
CA ALA A 447 -3.76 7.17 -32.21
C ALA A 447 -4.65 8.27 -32.83
N PRO A 448 -5.97 8.04 -32.99
CA PRO A 448 -6.90 9.05 -33.48
C PRO A 448 -7.02 10.25 -32.52
N PRO A 449 -7.28 11.48 -33.02
CA PRO A 449 -7.54 12.62 -32.15
C PRO A 449 -8.86 12.47 -31.37
N ALA A 450 -8.91 13.04 -30.17
CA ALA A 450 -10.05 13.00 -29.26
C ALA A 450 -10.33 14.38 -28.64
N ASP A 451 -11.37 14.47 -27.80
CA ASP A 451 -11.73 15.69 -27.08
C ASP A 451 -11.23 15.60 -25.63
N LEU A 452 -10.46 16.60 -25.18
CA LEU A 452 -10.12 16.78 -23.77
C LEU A 452 -11.31 17.38 -23.03
N SER A 453 -11.67 16.82 -21.88
CA SER A 453 -12.60 17.45 -20.94
C SER A 453 -12.11 17.34 -19.51
N ALA A 454 -12.23 18.41 -18.74
CA ALA A 454 -11.90 18.43 -17.32
C ALA A 454 -12.85 19.36 -16.56
N SER A 455 -13.11 19.05 -15.30
CA SER A 455 -14.09 19.73 -14.45
C SER A 455 -13.42 20.18 -13.14
N PHE A 456 -13.52 21.47 -12.82
CA PHE A 456 -12.76 22.10 -11.73
C PHE A 456 -13.68 22.58 -10.62
N PHE A 457 -13.32 22.27 -9.37
CA PHE A 457 -14.09 22.62 -8.17
C PHE A 457 -13.16 23.09 -7.04
N HIS A 458 -13.73 23.77 -6.04
CA HIS A 458 -13.07 24.03 -4.77
C HIS A 458 -14.02 23.57 -3.66
N ASP A 459 -13.74 22.38 -3.14
CA ASP A 459 -14.29 21.85 -1.88
C ASP A 459 -14.01 22.82 -0.73
N ARG A 460 -15.09 23.25 -0.04
CA ARG A 460 -15.12 24.33 0.97
C ARG A 460 -15.46 23.89 2.39
N ASP A 461 -16.01 22.70 2.58
CA ASP A 461 -16.31 22.14 3.91
C ASP A 461 -15.54 20.84 4.22
N ASP A 462 -14.62 20.45 3.33
CA ASP A 462 -13.66 19.35 3.44
C ASP A 462 -14.32 17.95 3.53
N ASP A 463 -15.52 17.80 2.94
CA ASP A 463 -16.31 16.56 2.91
C ASP A 463 -15.98 15.63 1.72
N TRP A 464 -15.20 16.11 0.74
CA TRP A 464 -14.77 15.42 -0.50
C TRP A 464 -15.86 15.06 -1.52
N THR A 465 -17.09 15.57 -1.35
CA THR A 465 -18.12 15.62 -2.40
C THR A 465 -17.86 16.83 -3.32
N ILE A 466 -18.68 17.00 -4.35
CA ILE A 466 -18.73 18.23 -5.16
C ILE A 466 -20.14 18.80 -5.04
N ASP A 467 -20.27 19.88 -4.28
CA ASP A 467 -21.58 20.39 -3.89
C ASP A 467 -22.04 21.64 -4.68
N ASP A 468 -23.31 21.99 -4.52
CA ASP A 468 -24.04 22.92 -5.39
C ASP A 468 -23.57 24.39 -5.19
N GLY A 469 -22.49 24.75 -5.89
CA GLY A 469 -21.84 26.06 -5.82
C GLY A 469 -20.32 26.01 -5.63
N GLU A 470 -19.71 24.82 -5.57
CA GLU A 470 -18.26 24.61 -5.46
C GLU A 470 -17.53 24.58 -6.81
N LEU A 471 -18.27 24.21 -7.87
CA LEU A 471 -17.82 24.22 -9.26
C LEU A 471 -17.32 25.62 -9.66
N LEU A 472 -16.11 25.68 -10.22
CA LEU A 472 -15.37 26.94 -10.41
C LEU A 472 -15.56 27.51 -11.81
N ALA A 473 -16.63 28.29 -12.00
CA ALA A 473 -16.91 28.95 -13.27
C ALA A 473 -15.97 30.12 -13.62
N GLY A 474 -15.59 30.25 -14.89
CA GLY A 474 -14.81 31.37 -15.43
C GLY A 474 -13.29 31.33 -15.17
N VAL A 475 -12.77 30.32 -14.48
CA VAL A 475 -11.33 30.10 -14.27
C VAL A 475 -10.66 29.86 -15.62
N ALA A 476 -9.54 30.53 -15.88
CA ALA A 476 -8.75 30.29 -17.07
C ALA A 476 -7.79 29.12 -16.85
N ILE A 477 -7.78 28.17 -17.79
CA ILE A 477 -6.93 26.98 -17.79
C ILE A 477 -6.06 27.00 -19.06
N GLY A 478 -4.75 27.01 -18.89
CA GLY A 478 -3.79 26.77 -19.97
C GLY A 478 -3.66 25.27 -20.23
N VAL A 479 -3.58 24.89 -21.50
CA VAL A 479 -3.39 23.51 -21.96
C VAL A 479 -2.05 23.44 -22.69
N TYR A 480 -1.22 22.49 -22.30
CA TYR A 480 0.15 22.30 -22.77
C TYR A 480 0.32 20.87 -23.28
N ASP A 481 1.10 20.67 -24.35
CA ASP A 481 1.48 19.34 -24.82
C ASP A 481 2.51 18.75 -23.85
N GLY A 482 2.22 17.60 -23.24
CA GLY A 482 3.04 17.07 -22.14
C GLY A 482 4.47 16.74 -22.57
N PHE A 483 4.64 16.20 -23.77
CA PHE A 483 5.95 15.79 -24.28
C PHE A 483 6.89 16.96 -24.55
N THR A 484 6.36 18.10 -25.02
CA THR A 484 7.17 19.25 -25.48
C THR A 484 7.11 20.46 -24.55
N GLY A 485 6.18 20.51 -23.60
CA GLY A 485 5.92 21.71 -22.79
C GLY A 485 5.31 22.87 -23.58
N ALA A 486 5.01 22.67 -24.87
CA ALA A 486 4.52 23.73 -25.75
C ALA A 486 3.09 24.15 -25.38
N PHE A 487 2.83 25.46 -25.37
CA PHE A 487 1.50 26.00 -25.13
C PHE A 487 0.56 25.70 -26.31
N VAL A 488 -0.53 24.96 -26.05
CA VAL A 488 -1.51 24.53 -27.07
C VAL A 488 -2.68 25.53 -27.16
N THR A 489 -3.29 25.86 -26.01
CA THR A 489 -4.42 26.80 -25.95
C THR A 489 -4.68 27.28 -24.52
N LYS A 490 -5.51 28.31 -24.37
CA LYS A 490 -6.09 28.70 -23.08
C LYS A 490 -7.61 28.81 -23.21
N VAL A 491 -8.31 28.12 -22.31
CA VAL A 491 -9.78 28.08 -22.25
C VAL A 491 -10.27 28.60 -20.91
N ARG A 492 -11.58 28.82 -20.77
CA ARG A 492 -12.22 29.07 -19.47
C ARG A 492 -13.22 27.98 -19.14
N THR A 493 -13.35 27.68 -17.85
CA THR A 493 -14.41 26.84 -17.31
C THR A 493 -15.79 27.47 -17.53
N ASP A 494 -16.78 26.63 -17.86
CA ASP A 494 -18.17 27.02 -18.04
C ASP A 494 -18.90 27.22 -16.69
N ALA A 495 -20.23 27.41 -16.72
CA ALA A 495 -21.04 27.58 -15.52
C ALA A 495 -21.03 26.38 -14.54
N ASN A 496 -20.57 25.21 -15.00
CA ASN A 496 -20.47 23.97 -14.23
C ASN A 496 -18.98 23.64 -13.92
N GLY A 497 -18.08 24.62 -13.99
CA GLY A 497 -16.65 24.42 -13.75
C GLY A 497 -15.93 23.64 -14.85
N LYS A 498 -16.56 23.39 -16.00
CA LYS A 498 -16.05 22.44 -17.01
C LYS A 498 -15.36 23.10 -18.21
N ILE A 499 -14.27 22.51 -18.69
CA ILE A 499 -13.66 22.80 -20.00
C ILE A 499 -13.90 21.65 -20.99
N VAL A 500 -13.94 21.98 -22.28
CA VAL A 500 -13.85 21.01 -23.38
C VAL A 500 -12.96 21.60 -24.49
N VAL A 501 -11.90 20.90 -24.86
CA VAL A 501 -11.03 21.23 -26.00
C VAL A 501 -11.13 20.12 -27.02
N ARG A 502 -11.59 20.43 -28.24
CA ARG A 502 -11.98 19.42 -29.23
C ARG A 502 -10.88 19.06 -30.21
N ASN A 503 -10.85 17.81 -30.66
CA ASN A 503 -9.97 17.29 -31.70
C ASN A 503 -8.49 17.64 -31.42
N LEU A 504 -8.03 17.35 -30.21
CA LEU A 504 -6.61 17.32 -29.89
C LEU A 504 -6.01 15.97 -30.33
N PRO A 505 -4.74 15.91 -30.77
CA PRO A 505 -4.00 14.65 -30.87
C PRO A 505 -4.10 13.86 -29.57
N ALA A 506 -4.21 12.53 -29.64
CA ALA A 506 -4.17 11.70 -28.44
C ALA A 506 -2.76 11.70 -27.81
N GLY A 507 -2.70 11.39 -26.51
CA GLY A 507 -1.49 11.43 -25.69
C GLY A 507 -1.66 12.25 -24.41
N LEU A 508 -0.53 12.58 -23.78
CA LEU A 508 -0.43 13.26 -22.48
C LEU A 508 -0.45 14.79 -22.61
N TYR A 509 -1.25 15.47 -21.78
CA TYR A 509 -1.38 16.93 -21.72
C TYR A 509 -1.24 17.45 -20.29
N GLY A 510 -0.70 18.66 -20.16
CA GLY A 510 -0.65 19.44 -18.93
C GLY A 510 -1.74 20.51 -18.89
N LEU A 511 -2.37 20.69 -17.73
CA LEU A 511 -3.39 21.70 -17.44
C LEU A 511 -2.87 22.62 -16.32
N LYS A 512 -2.85 23.94 -16.55
CA LYS A 512 -2.41 24.92 -15.55
C LYS A 512 -3.50 25.95 -15.26
N PRO A 513 -3.94 26.11 -13.99
CA PRO A 513 -4.87 27.17 -13.63
C PRO A 513 -4.19 28.55 -13.63
N PHE A 514 -4.97 29.58 -13.96
CA PHE A 514 -4.57 30.98 -13.89
C PHE A 514 -5.47 31.77 -12.92
N GLY A 515 -5.02 32.95 -12.49
CA GLY A 515 -5.70 33.76 -11.49
C GLY A 515 -5.37 33.32 -10.06
N PRO A 516 -6.27 33.51 -9.06
CA PRO A 516 -6.00 33.27 -7.64
C PRO A 516 -6.11 31.78 -7.26
N TRP A 517 -5.74 30.88 -8.16
CA TRP A 517 -5.96 29.44 -8.03
C TRP A 517 -4.66 28.67 -8.23
N ARG A 518 -4.46 27.65 -7.40
CA ARG A 518 -3.43 26.63 -7.56
C ARG A 518 -4.08 25.24 -7.53
N PRO A 519 -3.40 24.18 -8.01
CA PRO A 519 -3.82 22.80 -7.78
C PRO A 519 -3.84 22.45 -6.28
N ASP A 520 -4.45 21.32 -5.94
CA ASP A 520 -4.37 20.74 -4.59
C ASP A 520 -2.97 20.21 -4.25
N GLU A 521 -2.82 19.57 -3.09
CA GLU A 521 -1.54 19.05 -2.59
C GLU A 521 -1.09 17.72 -3.21
N TYR A 522 -1.88 17.14 -4.12
CA TYR A 522 -1.50 15.94 -4.89
C TYR A 522 -0.90 16.28 -6.27
N HIS A 523 -0.84 17.57 -6.61
CA HIS A 523 -0.37 18.06 -7.90
C HIS A 523 0.71 19.14 -7.71
N ASP A 524 1.71 19.12 -8.58
CA ASP A 524 2.61 20.25 -8.77
C ASP A 524 1.87 21.44 -9.44
N ASP A 525 2.62 22.45 -9.90
CA ASP A 525 2.15 23.62 -10.64
C ASP A 525 1.40 23.33 -11.98
N MET A 526 1.15 22.06 -12.29
CA MET A 526 0.53 21.52 -13.50
C MET A 526 -0.20 20.19 -13.19
N ILE A 527 -1.46 20.07 -13.62
CA ILE A 527 -2.23 18.80 -13.55
C ILE A 527 -2.07 18.05 -14.87
N PHE A 528 -1.77 16.75 -14.82
CA PHE A 528 -1.60 15.93 -16.02
C PHE A 528 -2.86 15.11 -16.35
N THR A 529 -3.19 14.98 -17.65
CA THR A 529 -4.35 14.21 -18.13
C THR A 529 -4.07 13.54 -19.49
N PHE A 530 -4.79 12.46 -19.78
CA PHE A 530 -4.72 11.73 -21.05
C PHE A 530 -5.87 12.10 -21.97
N VAL A 531 -5.55 12.32 -23.25
CA VAL A 531 -6.51 12.51 -24.33
C VAL A 531 -6.46 11.28 -25.23
N GLY A 532 -7.60 10.66 -25.49
CA GLY A 532 -7.66 9.42 -26.27
C GLY A 532 -9.05 8.80 -26.29
N THR A 533 -9.13 7.53 -26.62
CA THR A 533 -10.37 6.73 -26.63
C THR A 533 -10.46 5.75 -25.46
N CYS A 534 -9.47 5.70 -24.58
CA CYS A 534 -9.41 4.77 -23.46
C CYS A 534 -10.52 5.03 -22.42
N GLN A 535 -10.85 4.02 -21.61
CA GLN A 535 -11.93 4.13 -20.60
C GLN A 535 -11.75 5.29 -19.61
N HIS A 536 -10.50 5.68 -19.33
CA HIS A 536 -10.14 6.75 -18.40
C HIS A 536 -9.72 8.06 -19.11
N CYS A 537 -9.78 8.10 -20.44
CA CYS A 537 -9.45 9.25 -21.27
C CYS A 537 -10.69 10.17 -21.36
N GLY A 538 -10.81 11.13 -20.45
CA GLY A 538 -12.02 11.95 -20.36
C GLY A 538 -12.05 12.89 -19.16
N ASP A 539 -13.27 13.08 -18.63
CA ASP A 539 -13.70 14.13 -17.69
C ASP A 539 -12.92 14.18 -16.37
N THR A 540 -11.69 14.69 -16.45
CA THR A 540 -10.72 14.74 -15.35
C THR A 540 -11.22 15.74 -14.31
N THR A 541 -11.50 15.26 -13.10
CA THR A 541 -12.05 16.08 -12.02
C THR A 541 -10.91 16.60 -11.13
N VAL A 542 -10.83 17.91 -10.94
CA VAL A 542 -9.66 18.58 -10.34
C VAL A 542 -10.07 19.51 -9.22
N ARG A 543 -9.58 19.25 -8.00
CA ARG A 543 -9.70 20.18 -6.87
C ARG A 543 -8.68 21.32 -7.05
N LEU A 544 -9.14 22.56 -6.97
CA LEU A 544 -8.28 23.74 -6.89
C LEU A 544 -8.40 24.37 -5.50
N LEU A 545 -7.29 24.96 -5.06
CA LEU A 545 -7.19 25.70 -3.81
C LEU A 545 -6.91 27.18 -4.10
N PRO A 546 -7.33 28.11 -3.22
CA PRO A 546 -6.87 29.49 -3.27
C PRO A 546 -5.33 29.56 -3.24
N GLY A 547 -4.76 30.38 -4.13
CA GLY A 547 -3.32 30.49 -4.32
C GLY A 547 -2.86 31.90 -4.70
N PRO A 548 -1.53 32.08 -4.91
CA PRO A 548 -0.98 33.31 -5.47
C PRO A 548 -1.63 33.63 -6.82
N VAL A 549 -1.78 34.92 -7.15
CA VAL A 549 -2.40 35.32 -8.42
C VAL A 549 -1.42 35.07 -9.58
N VAL A 550 -1.67 34.01 -10.35
CA VAL A 550 -0.91 33.69 -11.57
C VAL A 550 -1.39 34.57 -12.73
N PRO A 551 -0.53 35.42 -13.35
CA PRO A 551 -0.92 36.30 -14.44
C PRO A 551 -1.36 35.57 -15.72
N GLU A 552 -2.43 36.05 -16.34
CA GLU A 552 -3.02 35.44 -17.53
C GLU A 552 -2.30 35.78 -18.86
N ASP A 553 -1.22 36.54 -18.83
CA ASP A 553 -0.33 36.82 -19.96
C ASP A 553 0.84 35.82 -20.07
N GLY A 554 1.00 34.91 -19.10
CA GLY A 554 1.95 33.80 -19.08
C GLY A 554 1.67 32.66 -20.09
N ASN A 555 1.36 33.01 -21.34
CA ASN A 555 1.20 32.06 -22.45
C ASN A 555 2.58 31.64 -23.05
N THR A 556 3.59 31.42 -22.20
CA THR A 556 4.91 30.92 -22.61
C THR A 556 4.93 29.40 -22.50
N ASP A 557 5.73 28.75 -23.34
CA ASP A 557 6.05 27.33 -23.18
C ASP A 557 6.68 27.07 -21.80
N VAL A 558 6.41 25.89 -21.24
CA VAL A 558 7.03 25.38 -20.02
C VAL A 558 8.16 24.41 -20.36
N ASP A 559 9.02 24.06 -19.40
CA ASP A 559 9.97 22.96 -19.63
C ASP A 559 9.19 21.68 -20.00
N PRO A 560 9.62 20.91 -21.03
CA PRO A 560 9.02 19.62 -21.37
C PRO A 560 9.15 18.65 -20.20
N ILE A 561 8.30 17.61 -20.15
CA ILE A 561 8.39 16.55 -19.13
C ILE A 561 9.81 15.99 -19.09
N ARG A 562 10.54 16.34 -18.03
CA ARG A 562 11.68 15.59 -17.54
C ARG A 562 11.12 14.59 -16.54
N PRO A 563 11.07 13.29 -16.87
CA PRO A 563 10.33 12.32 -16.09
C PRO A 563 11.02 12.06 -14.74
N GLY A 564 10.55 12.76 -13.72
CA GLY A 564 10.95 12.62 -12.33
C GLY A 564 9.77 12.86 -11.39
N THR A 565 9.66 11.99 -10.39
CA THR A 565 8.83 12.10 -9.17
C THR A 565 7.29 12.16 -9.28
N ASN A 566 6.65 12.85 -10.23
CA ASN A 566 5.18 12.95 -10.28
C ASN A 566 4.58 12.67 -11.66
N LEU A 567 4.22 11.41 -11.91
CA LEU A 567 3.14 11.05 -12.83
C LEU A 567 1.83 11.00 -12.04
N PRO A 568 0.67 11.41 -12.62
CA PRO A 568 -0.58 11.35 -11.91
C PRO A 568 -0.94 9.88 -11.58
N PRO A 569 -1.34 9.55 -10.35
CA PRO A 569 -1.91 8.23 -10.07
C PRO A 569 -3.17 8.07 -10.92
N VAL A 570 -3.46 6.84 -11.37
CA VAL A 570 -4.77 6.52 -11.96
C VAL A 570 -5.81 6.70 -10.86
N VAL A 571 -6.54 7.82 -10.91
CA VAL A 571 -7.58 8.15 -9.93
C VAL A 571 -8.74 7.19 -10.14
N THR A 572 -8.68 6.05 -9.46
CA THR A 572 -9.85 5.22 -9.23
C THR A 572 -10.85 6.04 -8.41
N PRO A 573 -12.06 6.31 -8.93
CA PRO A 573 -13.06 7.00 -8.13
C PRO A 573 -13.37 6.13 -6.91
N VAL A 574 -13.40 6.73 -5.71
CA VAL A 574 -13.69 6.02 -4.46
C VAL A 574 -15.14 5.54 -4.50
N THR A 575 -15.32 4.34 -5.06
CA THR A 575 -16.59 3.62 -5.10
C THR A 575 -16.86 3.08 -3.70
N ASN A 576 -17.29 3.98 -2.82
CA ASN A 576 -17.85 3.68 -1.52
C ASN A 576 -18.77 2.45 -1.65
N PRO A 577 -18.53 1.36 -0.92
CA PRO A 577 -19.21 0.09 -1.15
C PRO A 577 -20.71 0.27 -0.88
N VAL A 578 -21.48 0.39 -1.96
CA VAL A 578 -22.94 0.53 -1.93
C VAL A 578 -23.48 -0.57 -1.01
N PRO A 579 -24.23 -0.23 0.07
CA PRO A 579 -24.68 -1.22 1.04
C PRO A 579 -25.50 -2.32 0.36
N GLN A 580 -24.86 -3.46 0.08
CA GLN A 580 -25.53 -4.58 -0.58
C GLN A 580 -26.56 -5.16 0.40
N ALA A 581 -27.82 -4.75 0.20
CA ALA A 581 -28.96 -5.28 0.92
C ALA A 581 -28.95 -6.80 0.76
N ARG A 582 -28.69 -7.52 1.87
CA ARG A 582 -28.49 -8.97 1.87
C ARG A 582 -29.63 -9.66 1.12
N ALA A 583 -29.30 -10.35 0.03
CA ALA A 583 -30.25 -11.19 -0.69
C ALA A 583 -30.80 -12.25 0.28
N ALA A 584 -32.09 -12.13 0.60
CA ALA A 584 -32.73 -13.03 1.57
C ALA A 584 -32.85 -14.44 0.98
N ILE A 585 -32.08 -15.39 1.53
CA ILE A 585 -32.14 -16.80 1.17
C ILE A 585 -33.54 -17.32 1.50
N THR A 586 -34.40 -17.39 0.48
CA THR A 586 -35.81 -17.78 0.63
C THR A 586 -35.96 -19.24 0.22
N THR A 587 -35.97 -20.13 1.20
CA THR A 587 -36.20 -21.56 0.99
C THR A 587 -37.59 -21.84 0.42
N SER A 588 -37.67 -22.66 -0.62
CA SER A 588 -38.93 -22.99 -1.29
C SER A 588 -39.79 -23.98 -0.48
N THR A 589 -40.89 -23.50 0.09
CA THR A 589 -42.02 -24.34 0.58
C THR A 589 -43.35 -23.71 0.20
N THR A 590 -44.30 -24.54 -0.25
CA THR A 590 -45.59 -24.11 -0.80
C THR A 590 -46.76 -24.36 0.16
N SER A 591 -47.46 -23.30 0.56
CA SER A 591 -48.87 -23.37 0.98
C SER A 591 -49.59 -22.05 0.74
N THR A 592 -50.83 -22.12 0.26
CA THR A 592 -51.70 -20.98 -0.04
C THR A 592 -52.62 -20.65 1.13
N ASP A 593 -52.80 -19.37 1.44
CA ASP A 593 -54.14 -18.76 1.51
C ASP A 593 -54.08 -17.22 1.32
N LEU A 594 -55.24 -16.54 1.18
CA LEU A 594 -55.39 -15.20 0.58
C LEU A 594 -55.81 -14.06 1.54
N ALA A 595 -55.22 -12.87 1.33
CA ALA A 595 -55.84 -11.51 1.37
C ALA A 595 -54.71 -10.48 1.13
N ASP A 596 -54.55 -9.79 0.00
CA ASP A 596 -55.41 -8.84 -0.73
C ASP A 596 -55.63 -7.46 -0.04
N THR A 597 -54.67 -6.55 -0.27
CA THR A 597 -54.88 -5.23 -0.91
C THR A 597 -53.53 -4.80 -1.53
N GLY A 598 -53.42 -4.03 -2.61
CA GLY A 598 -54.40 -3.59 -3.61
C GLY A 598 -53.72 -2.79 -4.73
N ALA A 599 -54.35 -2.68 -5.91
CA ALA A 599 -53.91 -1.94 -7.11
C ALA A 599 -52.62 -2.42 -7.82
N ASN A 600 -52.78 -3.09 -8.97
CA ASN A 600 -51.70 -3.41 -9.92
C ASN A 600 -51.89 -2.62 -11.23
N VAL A 601 -50.84 -1.92 -11.70
CA VAL A 601 -50.89 -0.92 -12.79
C VAL A 601 -50.73 -1.49 -14.22
N LEU A 602 -50.87 -2.79 -14.41
CA LEU A 602 -50.80 -3.45 -15.74
C LEU A 602 -51.96 -3.12 -16.72
N GLY A 603 -52.90 -2.26 -16.34
CA GLY A 603 -54.02 -1.84 -17.20
C GLY A 603 -53.75 -0.69 -18.17
N LEU A 604 -52.68 0.09 -18.00
CA LEU A 604 -52.49 1.38 -18.71
C LEU A 604 -51.72 1.29 -20.03
N THR A 605 -50.83 0.31 -20.20
CA THR A 605 -50.00 0.17 -21.41
C THR A 605 -50.79 -0.31 -22.65
N ALA A 606 -51.90 -1.02 -22.46
CA ALA A 606 -52.74 -1.53 -23.56
C ALA A 606 -53.61 -0.45 -24.23
N ILE A 607 -53.92 0.65 -23.54
CA ILE A 607 -54.86 1.68 -24.02
C ILE A 607 -54.17 2.71 -24.93
N GLY A 608 -52.91 3.08 -24.62
CA GLY A 608 -52.16 4.06 -25.41
C GLY A 608 -51.94 3.63 -26.87
N THR A 609 -51.60 2.36 -27.10
CA THR A 609 -51.26 1.82 -28.43
C THR A 609 -52.45 1.84 -29.40
N LEU A 610 -53.68 1.67 -28.89
CA LEU A 610 -54.90 1.72 -29.70
C LEU A 610 -55.26 3.16 -30.13
N ALA A 611 -54.96 4.17 -29.30
CA ALA A 611 -55.22 5.57 -29.63
C ALA A 611 -54.36 6.04 -30.83
N VAL A 612 -53.09 5.64 -30.90
CA VAL A 612 -52.17 5.99 -32.00
C VAL A 612 -52.65 5.40 -33.33
N LEU A 613 -53.10 4.14 -33.32
CA LEU A 613 -53.61 3.46 -34.53
C LEU A 613 -54.92 4.09 -35.04
N ALA A 614 -55.80 4.54 -34.15
CA ALA A 614 -57.01 5.27 -34.53
C ALA A 614 -56.72 6.64 -35.17
N GLY A 615 -55.68 7.35 -34.68
CA GLY A 615 -55.20 8.61 -35.28
C GLY A 615 -54.64 8.43 -36.70
N PHE A 616 -53.98 7.30 -36.97
CA PHE A 616 -53.43 7.02 -38.30
C PHE A 616 -54.52 6.66 -39.33
N ALA A 617 -55.57 5.94 -38.91
CA ALA A 617 -56.70 5.58 -39.77
C ALA A 617 -57.56 6.80 -40.18
N THR A 618 -57.74 7.76 -39.28
CA THR A 618 -58.55 8.98 -39.52
C THR A 618 -57.86 9.97 -40.47
N THR A 619 -56.54 10.15 -40.37
CA THR A 619 -55.78 11.00 -41.30
C THR A 619 -55.76 10.45 -42.74
N LEU A 620 -55.64 9.13 -42.92
CA LEU A 620 -55.66 8.49 -44.25
C LEU A 620 -57.04 8.54 -44.92
N THR A 621 -58.13 8.38 -44.15
CA THR A 621 -59.50 8.50 -44.69
C THR A 621 -59.87 9.94 -45.04
N ALA A 622 -59.42 10.93 -44.25
CA ALA A 622 -59.53 12.35 -44.60
C ALA A 622 -58.79 12.68 -45.92
N ARG A 623 -57.60 12.09 -46.15
CA ARG A 623 -56.81 12.31 -47.37
C ARG A 623 -57.47 11.71 -48.63
N ARG A 624 -58.24 10.61 -48.51
CA ARG A 624 -59.01 10.03 -49.62
C ARG A 624 -60.28 10.80 -49.97
N ARG A 625 -60.89 11.54 -49.03
CA ARG A 625 -62.08 12.38 -49.29
C ARG A 625 -61.80 13.77 -49.90
N ARG A 626 -60.56 14.06 -50.32
CA ARG A 626 -60.20 15.23 -51.14
C ARG A 626 -59.83 14.88 -52.60
N LYS A 627 -60.25 13.70 -53.08
CA LYS A 627 -60.21 13.28 -54.50
C LYS A 627 -61.53 12.63 -54.93
N ALA A 628 -62.62 13.33 -54.62
CA ALA A 628 -63.97 13.15 -55.14
C ALA A 628 -64.56 14.56 -55.34
#